data_AF-A0A212F1L8-F1
#
_entry.id   AF-A0A212F1L8-F1
#
_cell.length_a   1.000
_cell.length_b   1.000
_cell.length_c   1.000
_cell.angle_alpha   90.00
_cell.angle_beta   90.00
_cell.angle_gamma   90.00
#
_symmetry.space_group_name_H-M   'P 1'
#
loop_
_entity.id
_entity.type
_entity.pdbx_description
1 polymer ?
#
loop_
_entity_poly.entity_id
_entity_poly.type
_entity_poly.pdbx_seq_one_letter_code
_entity_poly.pdbx_strand_id
1 'polypeptide(L)'
;MKPEPSSGEDEKDGIVTGDVIGDTAYSERFVLRLLLKFANLDTLSEELKEKTFEGDLCTLWDMTAERDVVVFLQKHDTLKLINFSWPIIESPRIIEILIGIIGNMCCQKEVTEKLLEMKTFVKSLLLYIQSDDSLIIIQLLRLINSSLFLAQDNFVSTWIELFISSGYSNNLYYILKNSSNKELLVTGLENFNTICSYCNTERHRTQFFGHFVNSVAMESLSTAFIEVVVNQKDSCERDELERILLISLQILLNLVGFEKSCEMYNENKDDVTKMISIVLSYYEEKLNNKEIDLDLVDIIESTTTIVRALEIAEVCSHKQYFRPSYSMWKTLSEIAIFDKNGGASFENEDKEELQVFSKKFKACLSTLIFTYMEKATIENLLKVLDEIGDDYDEFLSLVRDVDLAKAVSERSSGYRTRLKETENC
;
A
#
# COMPACT_ATOMS: atom_id res chain seq x y z
N MET A 1 14.61 -74.08 31.12
CA MET A 1 15.80 -73.72 30.32
C MET A 1 15.42 -73.68 28.84
N LYS A 2 15.18 -72.46 28.35
CA LYS A 2 15.13 -71.93 26.98
C LYS A 2 14.89 -70.39 27.11
N PRO A 3 15.16 -69.56 26.10
CA PRO A 3 16.11 -68.44 26.17
C PRO A 3 15.46 -67.06 26.32
N GLU A 4 16.36 -66.07 26.38
CA GLU A 4 16.25 -64.62 26.61
C GLU A 4 15.24 -63.83 25.76
N PRO A 5 14.82 -62.63 26.23
CA PRO A 5 13.99 -61.69 25.49
C PRO A 5 14.80 -60.87 24.50
N SER A 6 14.20 -60.64 23.33
CA SER A 6 14.67 -59.77 22.26
C SER A 6 14.35 -58.30 22.52
N SER A 7 15.28 -57.47 22.03
CA SER A 7 15.09 -56.17 21.38
C SER A 7 14.50 -55.01 22.19
N GLY A 8 15.39 -54.10 22.55
CA GLY A 8 15.13 -52.71 22.92
C GLY A 8 16.43 -51.94 22.90
N GLU A 9 17.19 -52.02 21.80
CA GLU A 9 18.25 -51.05 21.56
C GLU A 9 17.57 -49.76 21.11
N ASP A 10 17.60 -48.77 22.01
CA ASP A 10 17.42 -47.37 21.70
C ASP A 10 18.47 -46.97 20.64
N GLU A 11 18.15 -47.16 19.36
CA GLU A 11 18.74 -46.35 18.29
C GLU A 11 18.29 -44.91 18.52
N LYS A 12 19.06 -44.21 19.37
CA LYS A 12 19.16 -42.77 19.30
C LYS A 12 19.62 -42.44 17.88
N ASP A 13 18.67 -42.12 17.03
CA ASP A 13 18.90 -41.38 15.80
C ASP A 13 19.77 -40.17 16.16
N GLY A 14 21.07 -40.30 15.86
CA GLY A 14 22.01 -39.20 15.92
C GLY A 14 21.58 -38.20 14.86
N ILE A 15 20.88 -37.16 15.30
CA ILE A 15 20.78 -35.90 14.55
C ILE A 15 22.20 -35.59 14.06
N VAL A 16 22.38 -35.46 12.75
CA VAL A 16 23.65 -35.07 12.14
C VAL A 16 23.91 -33.61 12.52
N THR A 17 24.42 -33.38 13.72
CA THR A 17 24.63 -32.06 14.36
C THR A 17 25.84 -31.30 13.80
N GLY A 18 26.09 -31.34 12.49
CA GLY A 18 27.34 -30.80 11.93
C GLY A 18 27.27 -30.06 10.60
N ASP A 19 26.14 -30.08 9.88
CA ASP A 19 25.99 -29.36 8.61
C ASP A 19 24.58 -28.78 8.49
N VAL A 20 24.19 -27.98 9.49
CA VAL A 20 22.88 -27.33 9.58
C VAL A 20 23.03 -25.88 9.99
N ILE A 21 22.30 -24.98 9.34
CA ILE A 21 22.29 -23.56 9.67
C ILE A 21 21.23 -23.28 10.74
N GLY A 22 21.68 -22.96 11.96
CA GLY A 22 20.77 -22.65 13.07
C GLY A 22 19.81 -23.81 13.35
N ASP A 23 18.51 -23.50 13.47
CA ASP A 23 17.44 -24.46 13.70
C ASP A 23 16.79 -24.98 12.40
N THR A 24 17.40 -24.70 11.24
CA THR A 24 16.89 -25.11 9.93
C THR A 24 17.47 -26.44 9.47
N ALA A 25 16.87 -27.06 8.44
CA ALA A 25 17.40 -28.25 7.77
C ALA A 25 18.45 -27.93 6.68
N TYR A 26 18.87 -26.67 6.56
CA TYR A 26 19.70 -26.19 5.47
C TYR A 26 21.19 -26.41 5.71
N SER A 27 21.93 -26.85 4.67
CA SER A 27 23.36 -27.17 4.75
C SER A 27 24.26 -25.92 4.76
N GLU A 28 25.12 -25.80 5.78
CA GLU A 28 26.17 -24.76 5.83
C GLU A 28 27.16 -24.93 4.67
N ARG A 29 27.57 -26.17 4.38
CA ARG A 29 28.55 -26.49 3.33
C ARG A 29 28.07 -26.11 1.95
N PHE A 30 26.77 -26.27 1.68
CA PHE A 30 26.16 -25.82 0.44
C PHE A 30 26.34 -24.30 0.28
N VAL A 31 25.92 -23.53 1.27
CA VAL A 31 26.00 -22.07 1.25
C VAL A 31 27.45 -21.60 1.16
N LEU A 32 28.36 -22.14 1.97
CA LEU A 32 29.77 -21.75 1.95
C LEU A 32 30.44 -22.01 0.61
N ARG A 33 30.14 -23.14 -0.03
CA ARG A 33 30.67 -23.44 -1.37
C ARG A 33 30.19 -22.43 -2.40
N LEU A 34 28.93 -22.02 -2.31
CA LEU A 34 28.35 -21.00 -3.17
C LEU A 34 29.01 -19.64 -2.94
N LEU A 35 29.19 -19.22 -1.68
CA LEU A 35 29.87 -17.97 -1.32
C LEU A 35 31.33 -17.91 -1.78
N LEU A 36 32.05 -19.04 -1.76
CA LEU A 36 33.43 -19.11 -2.26
C LEU A 36 33.54 -18.78 -3.75
N LYS A 37 32.50 -19.07 -4.55
CA LYS A 37 32.47 -18.69 -5.98
C LYS A 37 32.46 -17.16 -6.14
N PHE A 38 31.74 -16.43 -5.29
CA PHE A 38 31.73 -14.96 -5.30
C PHE A 38 33.07 -14.32 -4.92
N ALA A 39 33.94 -15.04 -4.21
CA ALA A 39 35.25 -14.55 -3.81
C ALA A 39 36.31 -14.61 -4.92
N ASN A 40 36.06 -15.33 -6.02
CA ASN A 40 37.01 -15.51 -7.12
C ASN A 40 36.39 -15.12 -8.47
N LEU A 41 36.63 -13.87 -8.90
CA LEU A 41 36.03 -13.29 -10.11
C LEU A 41 36.41 -14.03 -11.40
N ASP A 42 37.63 -14.58 -11.46
CA ASP A 42 38.12 -15.30 -12.64
C ASP A 42 37.27 -16.55 -12.90
N THR A 43 37.01 -17.33 -11.84
CA THR A 43 36.14 -18.52 -11.93
C THR A 43 34.66 -18.15 -11.97
N LEU A 44 34.25 -17.07 -11.29
CA LEU A 44 32.85 -16.66 -11.26
C LEU A 44 32.31 -16.32 -12.65
N SER A 45 33.15 -15.74 -13.52
CA SER A 45 32.78 -15.42 -14.90
C SER A 45 32.38 -16.65 -15.73
N GLU A 46 32.94 -17.82 -15.41
CA GLU A 46 32.58 -19.09 -16.03
C GLU A 46 31.30 -19.66 -15.39
N GLU A 47 31.24 -19.65 -14.06
CA GLU A 47 30.09 -20.11 -13.26
C GLU A 47 28.79 -19.36 -13.60
N LEU A 48 28.86 -18.04 -13.85
CA LEU A 48 27.71 -17.22 -14.23
C LEU A 48 27.04 -17.65 -15.54
N LYS A 49 27.72 -18.46 -16.37
CA LYS A 49 27.17 -19.02 -17.61
C LYS A 49 26.52 -20.38 -17.38
N GLU A 50 26.74 -21.00 -16.22
CA GLU A 50 26.23 -22.32 -15.89
C GLU A 50 24.83 -22.25 -15.27
N LYS A 51 23.88 -23.02 -15.83
CA LYS A 51 22.53 -23.14 -15.25
C LYS A 51 22.51 -23.74 -13.85
N THR A 52 23.51 -24.54 -13.51
CA THR A 52 23.70 -25.11 -12.18
C THR A 52 23.94 -24.03 -11.14
N PHE A 53 24.75 -23.02 -11.45
CA PHE A 53 24.99 -21.90 -10.55
C PHE A 53 23.74 -21.03 -10.34
N GLU A 54 22.97 -20.78 -11.41
CA GLU A 54 21.66 -20.12 -11.30
C GLU A 54 20.70 -20.89 -10.38
N GLY A 55 20.64 -22.23 -10.52
CA GLY A 55 19.83 -23.10 -9.67
C GLY A 55 20.27 -23.09 -8.21
N ASP A 56 21.58 -23.10 -7.95
CA ASP A 56 22.13 -22.97 -6.61
C ASP A 56 21.76 -21.61 -5.98
N LEU A 57 21.78 -20.53 -6.76
CA LEU A 57 21.35 -19.20 -6.30
C LEU A 57 19.84 -19.10 -6.07
N CYS A 58 19.00 -19.72 -6.90
CA CYS A 58 17.56 -19.81 -6.64
C CYS A 58 17.31 -20.53 -5.30
N THR A 59 18.03 -21.63 -5.07
CA THR A 59 17.94 -22.37 -3.81
C THR A 59 18.35 -21.47 -2.62
N LEU A 60 19.46 -20.74 -2.75
CA LEU A 60 19.87 -19.79 -1.71
C LEU A 60 18.83 -18.68 -1.48
N TRP A 61 18.19 -18.19 -2.54
CA TRP A 61 17.12 -17.21 -2.42
C TRP A 61 15.96 -17.75 -1.59
N ASP A 62 15.48 -18.96 -1.88
CA ASP A 62 14.41 -19.58 -1.07
C ASP A 62 14.83 -19.72 0.40
N MET A 63 16.08 -20.15 0.65
CA MET A 63 16.62 -20.29 2.00
C MET A 63 16.66 -18.96 2.77
N THR A 64 16.87 -17.83 2.09
CA THR A 64 16.96 -16.50 2.75
C THR A 64 15.63 -15.99 3.32
N ALA A 65 14.52 -16.70 3.09
CA ALA A 65 13.29 -16.48 3.85
C ALA A 65 13.48 -16.79 5.34
N GLU A 66 14.40 -17.69 5.70
CA GLU A 66 14.68 -18.07 7.08
C GLU A 66 15.70 -17.14 7.74
N ARG A 67 15.36 -16.65 8.93
CA ARG A 67 16.21 -15.72 9.70
C ARG A 67 17.60 -16.29 9.99
N ASP A 68 17.69 -17.57 10.34
CA ASP A 68 18.97 -18.22 10.69
C ASP A 68 19.93 -18.25 9.50
N VAL A 69 19.40 -18.43 8.28
CA VAL A 69 20.18 -18.34 7.04
C VAL A 69 20.70 -16.93 6.83
N VAL A 70 19.86 -15.90 7.04
CA VAL A 70 20.29 -14.51 6.92
C VAL A 70 21.40 -14.18 7.94
N VAL A 71 21.26 -14.63 9.19
CA VAL A 71 22.29 -14.45 10.23
C VAL A 71 23.59 -15.16 9.83
N PHE A 72 23.51 -16.36 9.27
CA PHE A 72 24.67 -17.08 8.75
C PHE A 72 25.36 -16.33 7.61
N LEU A 73 24.61 -15.84 6.62
CA LEU A 73 25.15 -15.03 5.51
C LEU A 73 25.80 -13.73 6.01
N GLN A 74 25.25 -13.08 7.03
CA GLN A 74 25.86 -11.91 7.64
C GLN A 74 27.22 -12.20 8.26
N LYS A 75 27.36 -13.33 8.98
CA LYS A 75 28.64 -13.77 9.57
C LYS A 75 29.73 -13.97 8.51
N HIS A 76 29.34 -14.30 7.27
CA HIS A 76 30.22 -14.51 6.13
C HIS A 76 30.34 -13.30 5.20
N ASP A 77 29.92 -12.10 5.63
CA ASP A 77 30.08 -10.86 4.87
C ASP A 77 29.47 -10.91 3.45
N THR A 78 28.39 -11.68 3.26
CA THR A 78 27.80 -11.94 1.92
C THR A 78 27.49 -10.68 1.12
N LEU A 79 27.01 -9.59 1.75
CA LEU A 79 26.79 -8.31 1.03
C LEU A 79 28.08 -7.75 0.42
N LYS A 80 29.22 -7.87 1.11
CA LYS A 80 30.52 -7.41 0.59
C LYS A 80 30.99 -8.29 -0.57
N LEU A 81 30.76 -9.61 -0.47
CA LEU A 81 31.06 -10.55 -1.55
C LEU A 81 30.24 -10.25 -2.80
N ILE A 82 28.92 -10.05 -2.65
CA ILE A 82 28.04 -9.69 -3.76
C ILE A 82 28.49 -8.36 -4.38
N ASN A 83 28.72 -7.32 -3.57
CA ASN A 83 29.21 -6.03 -4.07
C ASN A 83 30.56 -6.14 -4.80
N PHE A 84 31.49 -6.95 -4.28
CA PHE A 84 32.77 -7.20 -4.93
C PHE A 84 32.60 -7.85 -6.31
N SER A 85 31.67 -8.79 -6.44
CA SER A 85 31.35 -9.47 -7.69
C SER A 85 30.45 -8.70 -8.65
N TRP A 86 29.71 -7.70 -8.15
CA TRP A 86 28.68 -6.98 -8.89
C TRP A 86 29.10 -6.50 -10.28
N PRO A 87 30.32 -5.94 -10.48
CA PRO A 87 30.72 -5.39 -11.77
C PRO A 87 30.79 -6.41 -12.93
N ILE A 88 30.87 -7.71 -12.65
CA ILE A 88 30.96 -8.76 -13.69
C ILE A 88 29.64 -9.52 -13.89
N ILE A 89 28.61 -9.19 -13.11
CA ILE A 89 27.31 -9.86 -13.18
C ILE A 89 26.45 -9.14 -14.21
N GLU A 90 26.29 -9.74 -15.38
CA GLU A 90 25.53 -9.17 -16.50
C GLU A 90 24.19 -9.88 -16.76
N SER A 91 24.02 -11.11 -16.27
CA SER A 91 22.83 -11.92 -16.51
C SER A 91 21.61 -11.33 -15.79
N PRO A 92 20.53 -10.92 -16.50
CA PRO A 92 19.32 -10.37 -15.90
C PRO A 92 18.73 -11.26 -14.82
N ARG A 93 18.70 -12.58 -15.07
CA ARG A 93 18.19 -13.56 -14.11
C ARG A 93 19.04 -13.65 -12.84
N ILE A 94 20.37 -13.58 -12.97
CA ILE A 94 21.25 -13.60 -11.79
C ILE A 94 21.11 -12.30 -11.00
N ILE A 95 20.98 -11.15 -11.69
CA ILE A 95 20.75 -9.85 -11.05
C ILE A 95 19.44 -9.88 -10.27
N GLU A 96 18.35 -10.36 -10.88
CA GLU A 96 17.05 -10.54 -10.23
C GLU A 96 17.20 -11.37 -8.94
N ILE A 97 17.82 -12.55 -9.03
CA ILE A 97 18.00 -13.45 -7.89
C ILE A 97 18.82 -12.79 -6.78
N LEU A 98 19.92 -12.12 -7.13
CA LEU A 98 20.77 -11.48 -6.13
C LEU A 98 20.10 -10.29 -5.44
N ILE A 99 19.34 -9.48 -6.17
CA ILE A 99 18.53 -8.41 -5.57
C ILE A 99 17.47 -9.03 -4.66
N GLY A 100 16.84 -10.14 -5.07
CA GLY A 100 15.89 -10.89 -4.25
C GLY A 100 16.50 -11.41 -2.95
N ILE A 101 17.69 -12.01 -3.01
CA ILE A 101 18.46 -12.45 -1.83
C ILE A 101 18.74 -11.26 -0.91
N ILE A 102 19.25 -10.14 -1.44
CA ILE A 102 19.54 -8.94 -0.65
C ILE A 102 18.25 -8.40 -0.01
N GLY A 103 17.14 -8.39 -0.76
CA GLY A 103 15.82 -7.96 -0.30
C GLY A 103 15.32 -8.75 0.90
N ASN A 104 15.40 -10.09 0.83
CA ASN A 104 15.06 -10.98 1.95
C ASN A 104 16.00 -10.76 3.14
N MET A 105 17.31 -10.62 2.90
CA MET A 105 18.26 -10.34 3.98
C MET A 105 17.94 -9.00 4.68
N CYS A 106 17.51 -7.97 3.95
CA CYS A 106 17.15 -6.66 4.49
C CYS A 106 15.86 -6.65 5.32
N CYS A 107 15.15 -7.78 5.42
CA CYS A 107 14.13 -7.98 6.45
C CYS A 107 14.73 -8.10 7.87
N GLN A 108 16.06 -8.09 8.00
CA GLN A 108 16.76 -7.95 9.28
C GLN A 108 17.40 -6.56 9.35
N LYS A 109 17.14 -5.85 10.44
CA LYS A 109 17.56 -4.46 10.63
C LYS A 109 19.06 -4.29 10.40
N GLU A 110 19.87 -5.16 11.00
CA GLU A 110 21.34 -5.10 10.95
C GLU A 110 21.89 -5.24 9.51
N VAL A 111 21.19 -5.97 8.64
CA VAL A 111 21.56 -6.07 7.22
C VAL A 111 21.31 -4.74 6.51
N THR A 112 20.15 -4.14 6.73
CA THR A 112 19.77 -2.86 6.13
C THR A 112 20.77 -1.77 6.52
N GLU A 113 21.18 -1.74 7.79
CA GLU A 113 22.21 -0.83 8.28
C GLU A 113 23.52 -1.01 7.51
N LYS A 114 24.00 -2.26 7.39
CA LYS A 114 25.24 -2.60 6.68
C LYS A 114 25.16 -2.33 5.18
N LEU A 115 24.00 -2.54 4.55
CA LEU A 115 23.79 -2.22 3.14
C LEU A 115 23.90 -0.70 2.92
N LEU A 116 23.31 0.12 3.80
CA LEU A 116 23.33 1.58 3.69
C LEU A 116 24.72 2.20 3.93
N GLU A 117 25.61 1.51 4.65
CA GLU A 117 27.03 1.87 4.72
C GLU A 117 27.73 1.76 3.36
N MET A 118 27.24 0.88 2.47
CA MET A 118 27.76 0.64 1.13
C MET A 118 27.05 1.52 0.09
N LYS A 119 27.00 2.84 0.32
CA LYS A 119 26.21 3.79 -0.51
C LYS A 119 26.43 3.66 -2.02
N THR A 120 27.65 3.40 -2.48
CA THR A 120 27.95 3.21 -3.92
C THR A 120 27.27 1.96 -4.48
N PHE A 121 27.23 0.88 -3.69
CA PHE A 121 26.55 -0.35 -4.06
C PHE A 121 25.04 -0.13 -4.15
N VAL A 122 24.45 0.53 -3.14
CA VAL A 122 23.01 0.87 -3.18
C VAL A 122 22.68 1.76 -4.37
N LYS A 123 23.53 2.73 -4.70
CA LYS A 123 23.36 3.54 -5.92
C LYS A 123 23.37 2.69 -7.18
N SER A 124 24.27 1.71 -7.30
CA SER A 124 24.26 0.80 -8.46
C SER A 124 23.01 -0.08 -8.51
N LEU A 125 22.49 -0.53 -7.36
CA LEU A 125 21.23 -1.25 -7.30
C LEU A 125 20.05 -0.39 -7.76
N LEU A 126 20.01 0.88 -7.32
CA LEU A 126 18.94 1.81 -7.70
C LEU A 126 18.92 2.13 -9.20
N LEU A 127 20.00 1.93 -9.95
CA LEU A 127 20.00 2.11 -11.41
C LEU A 127 19.11 1.09 -12.12
N TYR A 128 18.86 -0.08 -11.52
CA TYR A 128 18.00 -1.11 -12.10
C TYR A 128 16.51 -0.73 -12.12
N ILE A 129 16.12 0.39 -11.51
CA ILE A 129 14.78 0.96 -11.70
C ILE A 129 14.51 1.32 -13.17
N GLN A 130 15.56 1.47 -13.97
CA GLN A 130 15.52 1.76 -15.40
C GLN A 130 15.64 0.52 -16.29
N SER A 131 15.62 -0.68 -15.69
CA SER A 131 15.69 -1.94 -16.43
C SER A 131 14.43 -2.15 -17.29
N ASP A 132 14.58 -2.79 -18.44
CA ASP A 132 13.44 -3.28 -19.22
C ASP A 132 12.88 -4.61 -18.66
N ASP A 133 13.63 -5.25 -17.76
CA ASP A 133 13.23 -6.49 -17.10
C ASP A 133 12.36 -6.19 -15.87
N SER A 134 11.07 -6.54 -15.97
CA SER A 134 10.10 -6.31 -14.89
C SER A 134 10.44 -7.07 -13.60
N LEU A 135 11.03 -8.26 -13.69
CA LEU A 135 11.33 -9.07 -12.50
C LEU A 135 12.45 -8.44 -11.69
N ILE A 136 13.48 -7.90 -12.35
CA ILE A 136 14.55 -7.13 -11.69
C ILE A 136 13.94 -5.93 -10.95
N ILE A 137 13.07 -5.17 -11.63
CA ILE A 137 12.43 -4.00 -11.01
C ILE A 137 11.61 -4.42 -9.80
N ILE A 138 10.78 -5.46 -9.91
CA ILE A 138 9.97 -5.98 -8.79
C ILE A 138 10.86 -6.29 -7.58
N GLN A 139 11.99 -6.98 -7.76
CA GLN A 139 12.89 -7.28 -6.65
C GLN A 139 13.55 -6.02 -6.07
N LEU A 140 13.89 -5.03 -6.90
CA LEU A 140 14.42 -3.76 -6.44
C LEU A 140 13.40 -2.99 -5.58
N LEU A 141 12.15 -2.93 -6.03
CA LEU A 141 11.06 -2.29 -5.29
C LEU A 141 10.83 -2.99 -3.94
N ARG A 142 10.82 -4.33 -3.92
CA ARG A 142 10.72 -5.14 -2.70
C ARG A 142 11.87 -4.89 -1.73
N LEU A 143 13.11 -4.84 -2.23
CA LEU A 143 14.28 -4.50 -1.42
C LEU A 143 14.11 -3.14 -0.73
N ILE A 144 13.65 -2.12 -1.46
CA ILE A 144 13.42 -0.78 -0.91
C ILE A 144 12.33 -0.82 0.15
N ASN A 145 11.23 -1.55 -0.09
CA ASN A 145 10.13 -1.68 0.86
C ASN A 145 10.60 -2.31 2.18
N SER A 146 11.28 -3.46 2.11
CA SER A 146 11.82 -4.15 3.28
C SER A 146 12.81 -3.27 4.05
N SER A 147 13.64 -2.51 3.32
CA SER A 147 14.63 -1.62 3.93
C SER A 147 14.01 -0.42 4.63
N LEU A 148 12.96 0.18 4.05
CA LEU A 148 12.27 1.34 4.65
C LEU A 148 11.41 0.93 5.85
N PHE A 149 10.76 -0.23 5.81
CA PHE A 149 9.93 -0.73 6.90
C PHE A 149 10.69 -0.83 8.23
N LEU A 150 11.99 -1.14 8.18
CA LEU A 150 12.85 -1.28 9.36
C LEU A 150 13.72 -0.03 9.62
N ALA A 151 13.55 1.02 8.82
CA ALA A 151 14.40 2.20 8.88
C ALA A 151 14.10 3.05 10.11
N GLN A 152 15.14 3.35 10.88
CA GLN A 152 15.16 4.46 11.84
C GLN A 152 15.37 5.79 11.11
N ASP A 153 15.06 6.92 11.74
CA ASP A 153 15.12 8.27 11.14
C ASP A 153 16.43 8.60 10.41
N ASN A 154 17.57 8.15 10.94
CA ASN A 154 18.88 8.32 10.31
C ASN A 154 19.01 7.55 8.98
N PHE A 155 18.39 6.37 8.88
CA PHE A 155 18.38 5.57 7.66
C PHE A 155 17.41 6.14 6.62
N VAL A 156 16.24 6.64 7.05
CA VAL A 156 15.31 7.37 6.17
C VAL A 156 16.00 8.56 5.51
N SER A 157 16.83 9.29 6.26
CA SER A 157 17.63 10.40 5.72
C SER A 157 18.56 9.94 4.57
N THR A 158 19.20 8.79 4.74
CA THR A 158 20.10 8.22 3.72
C THR A 158 19.32 7.77 2.49
N TRP A 159 18.16 7.14 2.66
CA TRP A 159 17.29 6.75 1.55
C TRP A 159 16.82 7.94 0.73
N ILE A 160 16.38 9.02 1.39
CA ILE A 160 15.95 10.24 0.69
C ILE A 160 17.10 10.87 -0.10
N GLU A 161 18.31 10.95 0.46
CA GLU A 161 19.50 11.38 -0.28
C GLU A 161 19.74 10.53 -1.53
N LEU A 162 19.61 9.21 -1.39
CA LEU A 162 19.79 8.26 -2.49
C LEU A 162 18.74 8.46 -3.58
N PHE A 163 17.45 8.53 -3.22
CA PHE A 163 16.35 8.77 -4.16
C PHE A 163 16.53 10.07 -4.94
N ILE A 164 16.85 11.16 -4.25
CA ILE A 164 17.11 12.46 -4.87
C ILE A 164 18.28 12.35 -5.85
N SER A 165 19.39 11.72 -5.42
CA SER A 165 20.58 11.61 -6.26
C SER A 165 20.41 10.73 -7.50
N SER A 166 19.48 9.77 -7.46
CA SER A 166 19.20 8.87 -8.59
C SER A 166 18.03 9.32 -9.47
N GLY A 167 17.29 10.36 -9.09
CA GLY A 167 16.08 10.75 -9.81
C GLY A 167 14.96 9.71 -9.69
N TYR A 168 14.91 9.00 -8.57
CA TYR A 168 14.11 7.78 -8.39
C TYR A 168 12.62 7.98 -8.71
N SER A 169 12.02 9.08 -8.23
CA SER A 169 10.59 9.35 -8.43
C SER A 169 10.19 9.38 -9.91
N ASN A 170 11.02 9.95 -10.79
CA ASN A 170 10.73 9.99 -12.23
C ASN A 170 10.65 8.59 -12.85
N ASN A 171 11.55 7.68 -12.46
CA ASN A 171 11.54 6.31 -12.96
C ASN A 171 10.34 5.52 -12.39
N LEU A 172 10.02 5.69 -11.11
CA LEU A 172 8.83 5.11 -10.51
C LEU A 172 7.55 5.59 -11.22
N TYR A 173 7.44 6.88 -11.51
CA TYR A 173 6.29 7.46 -12.21
C TYR A 173 6.20 7.00 -13.65
N TYR A 174 7.35 6.80 -14.32
CA TYR A 174 7.39 6.21 -15.64
C TYR A 174 6.84 4.77 -15.63
N ILE A 175 7.25 3.94 -14.66
CA ILE A 175 6.74 2.57 -14.50
C ILE A 175 5.23 2.58 -14.27
N LEU A 176 4.75 3.35 -13.30
CA LEU A 176 3.32 3.44 -12.96
C LEU A 176 2.47 3.94 -14.13
N LYS A 177 3.01 4.83 -14.96
CA LYS A 177 2.28 5.39 -16.11
C LYS A 177 2.27 4.49 -17.34
N ASN A 178 3.29 3.65 -17.55
CA ASN A 178 3.51 2.99 -18.84
C ASN A 178 3.54 1.45 -18.79
N SER A 179 3.63 0.84 -17.61
CA SER A 179 3.61 -0.62 -17.50
C SER A 179 2.20 -1.18 -17.70
N SER A 180 2.09 -2.33 -18.37
CA SER A 180 0.89 -3.18 -18.38
C SER A 180 1.06 -4.46 -17.54
N ASN A 181 2.24 -4.65 -16.94
CA ASN A 181 2.52 -5.79 -16.09
C ASN A 181 1.87 -5.57 -14.71
N LYS A 182 0.85 -6.38 -14.39
CA LYS A 182 0.11 -6.31 -13.13
C LYS A 182 1.02 -6.28 -11.91
N GLU A 183 1.89 -7.28 -11.77
CA GLU A 183 2.70 -7.47 -10.58
C GLU A 183 3.71 -6.33 -10.38
N LEU A 184 4.25 -5.81 -11.48
CA LEU A 184 5.10 -4.62 -11.44
C LEU A 184 4.31 -3.37 -11.01
N LEU A 185 3.08 -3.18 -11.48
CA LEU A 185 2.23 -2.06 -11.07
C LEU A 185 1.83 -2.15 -9.59
N VAL A 186 1.39 -3.33 -9.13
CA VAL A 186 1.05 -3.56 -7.72
C VAL A 186 2.25 -3.29 -6.82
N THR A 187 3.41 -3.87 -7.15
CA THR A 187 4.65 -3.63 -6.39
C THR A 187 5.07 -2.15 -6.44
N GLY A 188 4.87 -1.48 -7.58
CA GLY A 188 5.13 -0.05 -7.74
C GLY A 188 4.24 0.83 -6.85
N LEU A 189 2.94 0.52 -6.77
CA LEU A 189 2.00 1.23 -5.90
C LEU A 189 2.33 1.01 -4.43
N GLU A 190 2.66 -0.23 -4.03
CA GLU A 190 3.12 -0.54 -2.67
C GLU A 190 4.40 0.22 -2.33
N ASN A 191 5.35 0.29 -3.27
CA ASN A 191 6.58 1.03 -3.07
C ASN A 191 6.35 2.53 -2.92
N PHE A 192 5.47 3.10 -3.75
CA PHE A 192 5.12 4.51 -3.61
C PHE A 192 4.44 4.79 -2.27
N ASN A 193 3.51 3.94 -1.84
CA ASN A 193 2.86 4.07 -0.54
C ASN A 193 3.85 3.92 0.62
N THR A 194 4.80 2.99 0.51
CA THR A 194 5.86 2.80 1.52
C THR A 194 6.73 4.06 1.61
N ILE A 195 7.15 4.62 0.49
CA ILE A 195 7.89 5.89 0.45
C ILE A 195 7.07 7.03 1.07
N CYS A 196 5.79 7.16 0.73
CA CYS A 196 4.90 8.13 1.36
C CYS A 196 4.87 7.96 2.88
N SER A 197 4.69 6.72 3.36
CA SER A 197 4.53 6.42 4.79
C SER A 197 5.79 6.67 5.61
N TYR A 198 6.97 6.32 5.08
CA TYR A 198 8.23 6.38 5.83
C TYR A 198 9.06 7.63 5.54
N CYS A 199 8.93 8.25 4.36
CA CYS A 199 9.73 9.41 3.98
C CYS A 199 9.00 10.75 4.15
N ASN A 200 7.65 10.79 4.21
CA ASN A 200 6.89 12.02 4.45
C ASN A 200 6.75 12.32 5.95
N THR A 201 7.88 12.49 6.64
CA THR A 201 7.91 12.86 8.07
C THR A 201 8.09 14.37 8.22
N GLU A 202 7.82 14.93 9.41
CA GLU A 202 8.05 16.36 9.69
C GLU A 202 9.49 16.80 9.34
N ARG A 203 10.47 15.96 9.68
CA ARG A 203 11.90 16.24 9.45
C ARG A 203 12.27 16.26 7.97
N HIS A 204 11.66 15.41 7.16
CA HIS A 204 12.02 15.21 5.76
C HIS A 204 11.00 15.81 4.78
N ARG A 205 9.96 16.45 5.30
CA ARG A 205 8.80 16.98 4.57
C ARG A 205 9.17 17.82 3.35
N THR A 206 10.16 18.71 3.48
CA THR A 206 10.61 19.57 2.37
C THR A 206 11.32 18.79 1.27
N GLN A 207 12.16 17.82 1.63
CA GLN A 207 12.88 16.99 0.67
C GLN A 207 11.92 16.03 -0.04
N PHE A 208 10.98 15.44 0.72
CA PHE A 208 9.90 14.63 0.18
C PHE A 208 9.07 15.42 -0.82
N PHE A 209 8.60 16.62 -0.45
CA PHE A 209 7.84 17.50 -1.35
C PHE A 209 8.62 17.78 -2.63
N GLY A 210 9.89 18.21 -2.51
CA GLY A 210 10.71 18.58 -3.67
C GLY A 210 11.02 17.43 -4.64
N HIS A 211 10.91 16.17 -4.20
CA HIS A 211 11.27 15.01 -5.02
C HIS A 211 10.07 14.17 -5.47
N PHE A 212 9.10 13.94 -4.59
CA PHE A 212 7.96 13.06 -4.85
C PHE A 212 6.66 13.83 -5.16
N VAL A 213 6.52 15.08 -4.74
CA VAL A 213 5.30 15.87 -5.02
C VAL A 213 5.56 16.76 -6.25
N ASN A 214 5.18 16.25 -7.42
CA ASN A 214 5.23 16.97 -8.69
C ASN A 214 4.00 16.67 -9.55
N SER A 215 3.82 17.41 -10.64
CA SER A 215 2.64 17.34 -11.52
C SER A 215 2.41 15.97 -12.17
N VAL A 216 3.45 15.13 -12.28
CA VAL A 216 3.36 13.80 -12.89
C VAL A 216 2.88 12.74 -11.89
N ALA A 217 3.14 12.94 -10.60
CA ALA A 217 2.85 11.95 -9.55
C ALA A 217 1.38 11.50 -9.54
N MET A 218 0.45 12.46 -9.63
CA MET A 218 -1.00 12.20 -9.58
C MET A 218 -1.49 11.44 -10.82
N GLU A 219 -1.04 11.85 -12.02
CA GLU A 219 -1.38 11.20 -13.28
C GLU A 219 -0.85 9.75 -13.31
N SER A 220 0.40 9.55 -12.87
CA SER A 220 1.02 8.22 -12.80
C SER A 220 0.29 7.30 -11.82
N LEU A 221 -0.08 7.81 -10.64
CA LEU A 221 -0.88 7.08 -9.66
C LEU A 221 -2.24 6.66 -10.23
N SER A 222 -2.97 7.61 -10.81
CA SER A 222 -4.29 7.35 -11.39
C SER A 222 -4.19 6.32 -12.53
N THR A 223 -3.21 6.45 -13.41
CA THR A 223 -3.02 5.53 -14.54
C THR A 223 -2.78 4.10 -14.05
N ALA A 224 -1.83 3.90 -13.13
CA ALA A 224 -1.56 2.58 -12.54
C ALA A 224 -2.79 2.01 -11.81
N PHE A 225 -3.46 2.84 -11.02
CA PHE A 225 -4.66 2.44 -10.28
C PHE A 225 -5.76 1.95 -11.22
N ILE A 226 -6.09 2.72 -12.26
CA ILE A 226 -7.14 2.35 -13.23
C ILE A 226 -6.74 1.09 -13.99
N GLU A 227 -5.48 0.97 -14.40
CA GLU A 227 -5.00 -0.22 -15.09
C GLU A 227 -5.21 -1.48 -14.23
N VAL A 228 -4.85 -1.46 -12.95
CA VAL A 228 -5.01 -2.63 -12.10
C VAL A 228 -6.48 -2.86 -11.68
N VAL A 229 -7.14 -1.83 -11.16
CA VAL A 229 -8.46 -1.94 -10.51
C VAL A 229 -9.61 -2.05 -11.50
N VAL A 230 -9.44 -1.53 -12.72
CA VAL A 230 -10.49 -1.56 -13.76
C VAL A 230 -10.12 -2.53 -14.87
N ASN A 231 -8.97 -2.35 -15.51
CA ASN A 231 -8.63 -3.13 -16.71
C ASN A 231 -8.19 -4.56 -16.37
N GLN A 232 -7.62 -4.76 -15.18
CA GLN A 232 -7.10 -6.04 -14.72
C GLN A 232 -7.79 -6.55 -13.45
N LYS A 233 -9.02 -6.08 -13.17
CA LYS A 233 -9.78 -6.46 -11.97
C LYS A 233 -9.91 -7.98 -11.82
N ASP A 234 -10.20 -8.68 -12.91
CA ASP A 234 -10.46 -10.13 -12.91
C ASP A 234 -9.20 -10.98 -12.65
N SER A 235 -8.00 -10.39 -12.75
CA SER A 235 -6.75 -11.06 -12.43
C SER A 235 -6.24 -10.74 -11.03
N CYS A 236 -6.96 -9.93 -10.26
CA CYS A 236 -6.64 -9.58 -8.87
C CYS A 236 -7.41 -10.49 -7.91
N GLU A 237 -6.72 -10.98 -6.88
CA GLU A 237 -7.39 -11.56 -5.72
C GLU A 237 -8.11 -10.46 -4.92
N ARG A 238 -9.14 -10.82 -4.14
CA ARG A 238 -9.92 -9.85 -3.36
C ARG A 238 -9.00 -9.00 -2.45
N ASP A 239 -8.15 -9.66 -1.68
CA ASP A 239 -7.26 -9.01 -0.71
C ASP A 239 -6.22 -8.12 -1.42
N GLU A 240 -5.74 -8.53 -2.60
CA GLU A 240 -4.86 -7.73 -3.44
C GLU A 240 -5.57 -6.45 -3.91
N LEU A 241 -6.81 -6.58 -4.40
CA LEU A 241 -7.62 -5.46 -4.85
C LEU A 241 -7.90 -4.47 -3.72
N GLU A 242 -8.37 -4.94 -2.57
CA GLU A 242 -8.66 -4.11 -1.39
C GLU A 242 -7.42 -3.35 -0.93
N ARG A 243 -6.28 -4.04 -0.87
CA ARG A 243 -5.00 -3.41 -0.55
C ARG A 243 -4.64 -2.30 -1.55
N ILE A 244 -4.85 -2.50 -2.85
CA ILE A 244 -4.58 -1.49 -3.88
C ILE A 244 -5.49 -0.27 -3.74
N LEU A 245 -6.78 -0.48 -3.43
CA LEU A 245 -7.72 0.60 -3.14
C LEU A 245 -7.22 1.47 -1.96
N LEU A 246 -6.84 0.82 -0.87
CA LEU A 246 -6.37 1.48 0.35
C LEU A 246 -5.07 2.26 0.14
N ILE A 247 -4.02 1.61 -0.39
CA ILE A 247 -2.72 2.26 -0.56
C ILE A 247 -2.80 3.41 -1.56
N SER A 248 -3.64 3.30 -2.60
CA SER A 248 -3.80 4.38 -3.58
C SER A 248 -4.47 5.60 -2.97
N LEU A 249 -5.46 5.41 -2.09
CA LEU A 249 -6.07 6.49 -1.32
C LEU A 249 -5.07 7.13 -0.34
N GLN A 250 -4.22 6.32 0.30
CA GLN A 250 -3.19 6.80 1.20
C GLN A 250 -2.10 7.61 0.47
N ILE A 251 -1.72 7.20 -0.75
CA ILE A 251 -0.83 7.99 -1.60
C ILE A 251 -1.50 9.32 -1.96
N LEU A 252 -2.76 9.32 -2.40
CA LEU A 252 -3.51 10.54 -2.68
C LEU A 252 -3.48 11.51 -1.49
N LEU A 253 -3.79 11.00 -0.30
CA LEU A 253 -3.78 11.79 0.94
C LEU A 253 -2.42 12.43 1.21
N ASN A 254 -1.34 11.67 1.00
CA ASN A 254 0.03 12.19 1.14
C ASN A 254 0.35 13.27 0.10
N LEU A 255 -0.04 13.07 -1.17
CA LEU A 255 0.23 14.02 -2.24
C LEU A 255 -0.50 15.34 -2.05
N VAL A 256 -1.75 15.32 -1.58
CA VAL A 256 -2.54 16.55 -1.36
C VAL A 256 -2.25 17.23 -0.03
N GLY A 257 -1.42 16.63 0.82
CA GLY A 257 -1.10 17.13 2.17
C GLY A 257 -0.24 18.40 2.21
N PHE A 258 0.09 19.02 1.07
CA PHE A 258 0.93 20.22 1.00
C PHE A 258 0.13 21.39 0.42
N GLU A 259 0.33 22.60 0.95
CA GLU A 259 -0.40 23.80 0.52
C GLU A 259 -0.34 24.01 -1.00
N LYS A 260 0.84 23.80 -1.60
CA LYS A 260 1.07 23.96 -3.05
C LYS A 260 0.50 22.83 -3.90
N SER A 261 0.07 21.72 -3.30
CA SER A 261 -0.47 20.58 -4.05
C SER A 261 -1.80 20.91 -4.72
N CYS A 262 -2.59 21.82 -4.13
CA CYS A 262 -3.90 22.19 -4.68
C CYS A 262 -3.79 22.82 -6.07
N GLU A 263 -2.85 23.75 -6.23
CA GLU A 263 -2.55 24.37 -7.53
C GLU A 263 -1.92 23.37 -8.50
N MET A 264 -1.01 22.53 -7.99
CA MET A 264 -0.28 21.54 -8.79
C MET A 264 -1.19 20.48 -9.41
N TYR A 265 -2.21 20.04 -8.68
CA TYR A 265 -3.09 18.93 -9.08
C TYR A 265 -4.47 19.40 -9.56
N ASN A 266 -4.62 20.68 -9.87
CA ASN A 266 -5.89 21.24 -10.32
C ASN A 266 -6.39 20.58 -11.62
N GLU A 267 -5.48 20.17 -12.52
CA GLU A 267 -5.82 19.47 -13.77
C GLU A 267 -6.15 17.98 -13.56
N ASN A 268 -5.82 17.41 -12.39
CA ASN A 268 -6.03 16.00 -12.08
C ASN A 268 -7.34 15.73 -11.32
N LYS A 269 -8.19 16.74 -11.08
CA LYS A 269 -9.43 16.58 -10.28
C LYS A 269 -10.33 15.47 -10.82
N ASP A 270 -10.47 15.36 -12.14
CA ASP A 270 -11.29 14.31 -12.76
C ASP A 270 -10.75 12.90 -12.48
N ASP A 271 -9.43 12.75 -12.50
CA ASP A 271 -8.78 11.47 -12.25
C ASP A 271 -8.91 11.06 -10.77
N VAL A 272 -8.66 11.99 -9.85
CA VAL A 272 -8.88 11.77 -8.42
C VAL A 272 -10.36 11.44 -8.14
N THR A 273 -11.28 12.11 -8.82
CA THR A 273 -12.72 11.84 -8.68
C THR A 273 -13.06 10.41 -9.12
N LYS A 274 -12.50 9.94 -10.24
CA LYS A 274 -12.69 8.55 -10.71
C LYS A 274 -12.16 7.55 -9.68
N MET A 275 -10.95 7.78 -9.16
CA MET A 275 -10.35 6.91 -8.15
C MET A 275 -11.22 6.81 -6.90
N ILE A 276 -11.64 7.95 -6.33
CA ILE A 276 -12.52 8.00 -5.16
C ILE A 276 -13.86 7.30 -5.46
N SER A 277 -14.45 7.55 -6.63
CA SER A 277 -15.72 6.92 -7.00
C SER A 277 -15.61 5.39 -7.05
N ILE A 278 -14.52 4.86 -7.59
CA ILE A 278 -14.26 3.41 -7.63
C ILE A 278 -14.10 2.84 -6.21
N VAL A 279 -13.30 3.50 -5.36
CA VAL A 279 -13.10 3.08 -3.95
C VAL A 279 -14.45 3.04 -3.23
N LEU A 280 -15.23 4.11 -3.29
CA LEU A 280 -16.50 4.19 -2.56
C LEU A 280 -17.54 3.21 -3.09
N SER A 281 -17.63 3.02 -4.41
CA SER A 281 -18.56 2.03 -4.99
C SER A 281 -18.20 0.60 -4.59
N TYR A 282 -16.91 0.27 -4.46
CA TYR A 282 -16.48 -1.04 -3.99
C TYR A 282 -16.94 -1.29 -2.54
N TYR A 283 -16.70 -0.34 -1.64
CA TYR A 283 -17.09 -0.48 -0.24
C TYR A 283 -18.60 -0.35 0.00
N GLU A 284 -19.32 0.41 -0.85
CA GLU A 284 -20.78 0.41 -0.90
C GLU A 284 -21.31 -1.00 -1.19
N GLU A 285 -20.76 -1.68 -2.20
CA GLU A 285 -21.15 -3.04 -2.56
C GLU A 285 -20.87 -4.04 -1.42
N LYS A 286 -19.68 -3.98 -0.79
CA LYS A 286 -19.37 -4.81 0.37
C LYS A 286 -20.35 -4.60 1.52
N LEU A 287 -20.61 -3.34 1.88
CA LEU A 287 -21.52 -3.03 2.97
C LEU A 287 -22.97 -3.49 2.68
N ASN A 288 -23.43 -3.34 1.43
CA ASN A 288 -24.73 -3.85 1.00
C ASN A 288 -24.82 -5.38 1.08
N ASN A 289 -23.69 -6.07 0.89
CA ASN A 289 -23.56 -7.51 1.12
C ASN A 289 -23.32 -7.88 2.60
N LYS A 290 -23.38 -6.90 3.52
CA LYS A 290 -23.15 -7.05 4.97
C LYS A 290 -21.72 -7.47 5.33
N GLU A 291 -20.76 -7.20 4.45
CA GLU A 291 -19.34 -7.29 4.75
C GLU A 291 -18.87 -5.94 5.31
N ILE A 292 -18.50 -5.90 6.59
CA ILE A 292 -18.10 -4.66 7.29
C ILE A 292 -16.60 -4.70 7.56
N ASP A 293 -15.86 -3.75 7.00
CA ASP A 293 -14.44 -3.55 7.29
C ASP A 293 -14.28 -2.43 8.33
N LEU A 294 -13.40 -2.65 9.32
CA LEU A 294 -13.14 -1.68 10.38
C LEU A 294 -12.47 -0.40 9.86
N ASP A 295 -11.70 -0.51 8.77
CA ASP A 295 -10.94 0.59 8.16
C ASP A 295 -11.83 1.56 7.37
N LEU A 296 -13.13 1.24 7.17
CA LEU A 296 -14.08 2.08 6.43
C LEU A 296 -14.15 3.52 6.94
N VAL A 297 -13.99 3.71 8.26
CA VAL A 297 -13.97 5.05 8.83
C VAL A 297 -12.78 5.86 8.32
N ASP A 298 -11.59 5.27 8.33
CA ASP A 298 -10.35 5.93 7.94
C ASP A 298 -10.33 6.21 6.44
N ILE A 299 -10.96 5.33 5.64
CA ILE A 299 -11.19 5.53 4.20
C ILE A 299 -12.05 6.78 3.95
N ILE A 300 -13.16 6.95 4.68
CA ILE A 300 -14.04 8.12 4.50
C ILE A 300 -13.40 9.39 5.01
N GLU A 301 -12.65 9.35 6.12
CA GLU A 301 -11.91 10.50 6.64
C GLU A 301 -10.81 10.95 5.64
N SER A 302 -10.07 10.00 5.08
CA SER A 302 -9.07 10.25 4.04
C SER A 302 -9.72 10.83 2.78
N THR A 303 -10.82 10.24 2.33
CA THR A 303 -11.60 10.73 1.18
C THR A 303 -12.08 12.16 1.39
N THR A 304 -12.62 12.47 2.58
CA THR A 304 -13.08 13.81 2.94
C THR A 304 -11.94 14.82 2.86
N THR A 305 -10.77 14.46 3.38
CA THR A 305 -9.59 15.32 3.35
C THR A 305 -9.13 15.60 1.92
N ILE A 306 -9.08 14.58 1.06
CA ILE A 306 -8.71 14.72 -0.35
C ILE A 306 -9.71 15.60 -1.11
N VAL A 307 -11.02 15.36 -0.91
CA VAL A 307 -12.09 16.14 -1.55
C VAL A 307 -12.01 17.61 -1.16
N ARG A 308 -11.76 17.92 0.12
CA ARG A 308 -11.56 19.30 0.59
C ARG A 308 -10.33 19.93 -0.02
N ALA A 309 -9.18 19.24 0.03
CA ALA A 309 -7.91 19.78 -0.43
C ALA A 309 -7.93 20.15 -1.92
N LEU A 310 -8.57 19.34 -2.76
CA LEU A 310 -8.64 19.57 -4.21
C LEU A 310 -9.93 20.26 -4.66
N GLU A 311 -10.81 20.66 -3.74
CA GLU A 311 -12.13 21.23 -4.03
C GLU A 311 -12.90 20.41 -5.09
N ILE A 312 -12.88 19.09 -4.95
CA ILE A 312 -13.42 18.16 -5.97
C ILE A 312 -14.93 18.37 -6.16
N ALA A 313 -15.63 18.72 -5.08
CA ALA A 313 -17.06 19.01 -5.05
C ALA A 313 -17.52 20.03 -6.11
N GLU A 314 -16.65 20.96 -6.51
CA GLU A 314 -17.00 22.01 -7.48
C GLU A 314 -17.18 21.45 -8.90
N VAL A 315 -16.49 20.36 -9.23
CA VAL A 315 -16.44 19.80 -10.59
C VAL A 315 -17.18 18.46 -10.72
N CYS A 316 -17.39 17.76 -9.61
CA CYS A 316 -17.93 16.40 -9.64
C CYS A 316 -19.46 16.34 -9.55
N SER A 317 -20.03 15.31 -10.18
CA SER A 317 -21.44 14.97 -10.12
C SER A 317 -21.81 14.32 -8.78
N HIS A 318 -23.04 14.51 -8.32
CA HIS A 318 -23.57 13.88 -7.10
C HIS A 318 -23.52 12.34 -7.17
N LYS A 319 -23.42 11.76 -8.36
CA LYS A 319 -23.31 10.31 -8.55
C LYS A 319 -21.96 9.72 -8.15
N GLN A 320 -20.88 10.52 -8.11
CA GLN A 320 -19.52 9.99 -8.02
C GLN A 320 -19.14 9.58 -6.59
N TYR A 321 -19.36 10.46 -5.61
CA TYR A 321 -19.11 10.11 -4.20
C TYR A 321 -20.25 10.43 -3.24
N PHE A 322 -21.15 11.37 -3.57
CA PHE A 322 -22.32 11.61 -2.73
C PHE A 322 -23.23 10.37 -2.67
N ARG A 323 -23.65 9.84 -3.83
CA ARG A 323 -24.61 8.72 -3.88
C ARG A 323 -24.08 7.44 -3.21
N PRO A 324 -22.84 6.97 -3.45
CA PRO A 324 -22.29 5.85 -2.70
C PRO A 324 -22.23 6.10 -1.19
N SER A 325 -21.84 7.32 -0.78
CA SER A 325 -21.78 7.69 0.65
C SER A 325 -23.16 7.67 1.31
N TYR A 326 -24.18 8.19 0.61
CA TYR A 326 -25.55 8.20 1.09
C TYR A 326 -26.16 6.79 1.18
N SER A 327 -25.90 5.97 0.16
CA SER A 327 -26.27 4.55 0.13
C SER A 327 -25.69 3.80 1.33
N MET A 328 -24.38 3.93 1.58
CA MET A 328 -23.75 3.34 2.76
C MET A 328 -24.36 3.81 4.08
N TRP A 329 -24.65 5.12 4.18
CA TRP A 329 -25.28 5.70 5.37
C TRP A 329 -26.67 5.10 5.61
N LYS A 330 -27.48 4.92 4.56
CA LYS A 330 -28.81 4.28 4.64
C LYS A 330 -28.73 2.83 5.04
N THR A 331 -27.83 2.06 4.44
CA THR A 331 -27.62 0.65 4.77
C THR A 331 -27.32 0.49 6.27
N LEU A 332 -26.50 1.36 6.86
CA LEU A 332 -26.24 1.36 8.32
C LEU A 332 -27.48 1.73 9.14
N SER A 333 -28.29 2.68 8.67
CA SER A 333 -29.56 3.02 9.32
C SER A 333 -30.50 1.81 9.38
N GLU A 334 -30.61 1.07 8.28
CA GLU A 334 -31.45 -0.12 8.19
C GLU A 334 -30.95 -1.26 9.09
N ILE A 335 -29.63 -1.50 9.11
CA ILE A 335 -29.01 -2.48 10.02
C ILE A 335 -29.33 -2.15 11.48
N ALA A 336 -29.18 -0.88 11.89
CA ALA A 336 -29.46 -0.45 13.25
C ALA A 336 -30.94 -0.59 13.63
N ILE A 337 -31.88 -0.41 12.69
CA ILE A 337 -33.31 -0.61 12.91
C ILE A 337 -33.64 -2.10 13.05
N PHE A 338 -33.06 -2.95 12.20
CA PHE A 338 -33.25 -4.40 12.24
C PHE A 338 -32.81 -5.01 13.58
N ASP A 339 -31.66 -4.58 14.10
CA ASP A 339 -31.16 -5.01 15.40
C ASP A 339 -32.06 -4.56 16.57
N LYS A 340 -32.54 -3.31 16.54
CA LYS A 340 -33.49 -2.78 17.55
C LYS A 340 -34.81 -3.55 17.57
N ASN A 341 -35.24 -4.09 16.43
CA ASN A 341 -36.47 -4.86 16.30
C ASN A 341 -36.30 -6.35 16.66
N GLY A 342 -35.15 -6.76 17.21
CA GLY A 342 -34.94 -8.11 17.74
C GLY A 342 -34.56 -9.16 16.70
N GLY A 343 -34.18 -8.76 15.48
CA GLY A 343 -33.75 -9.65 14.40
C GLY A 343 -32.33 -10.24 14.54
N ALA A 344 -31.74 -10.18 15.73
CA ALA A 344 -30.29 -10.25 15.94
C ALA A 344 -29.58 -11.44 15.24
N SER A 345 -28.62 -11.11 14.39
CA SER A 345 -27.65 -12.06 13.79
C SER A 345 -26.29 -12.08 14.50
N PHE A 346 -26.08 -11.22 15.49
CA PHE A 346 -24.79 -11.02 16.18
C PHE A 346 -24.88 -11.31 17.68
N GLU A 347 -23.76 -11.70 18.29
CA GLU A 347 -23.64 -11.87 19.74
C GLU A 347 -23.71 -10.51 20.47
N ASN A 348 -23.88 -10.49 21.79
CA ASN A 348 -24.14 -9.23 22.51
C ASN A 348 -22.91 -8.31 22.60
N GLU A 349 -21.70 -8.86 22.67
CA GLU A 349 -20.45 -8.07 22.68
C GLU A 349 -20.21 -7.44 21.30
N ASP A 350 -20.42 -8.19 20.22
CA ASP A 350 -20.34 -7.70 18.82
C ASP A 350 -21.32 -6.55 18.54
N LYS A 351 -22.47 -6.50 19.22
CA LYS A 351 -23.47 -5.43 19.02
C LYS A 351 -23.00 -4.08 19.55
N GLU A 352 -22.30 -4.04 20.67
CA GLU A 352 -21.81 -2.77 21.22
C GLU A 352 -20.73 -2.19 20.32
N GLU A 353 -19.79 -3.02 19.85
CA GLU A 353 -18.76 -2.63 18.91
C GLU A 353 -19.35 -2.14 17.59
N LEU A 354 -20.32 -2.88 17.03
CA LEU A 354 -21.01 -2.50 15.80
C LEU A 354 -21.78 -1.18 15.93
N GLN A 355 -22.39 -0.91 17.09
CA GLN A 355 -23.06 0.37 17.35
C GLN A 355 -22.08 1.53 17.42
N VAL A 356 -20.94 1.35 18.09
CA VAL A 356 -19.88 2.36 18.18
C VAL A 356 -19.31 2.65 16.80
N PHE A 357 -18.98 1.61 16.04
CA PHE A 357 -18.52 1.71 14.66
C PHE A 357 -19.55 2.44 13.79
N SER A 358 -20.81 1.99 13.79
CA SER A 358 -21.87 2.57 12.96
C SER A 358 -22.08 4.05 13.24
N LYS A 359 -22.03 4.45 14.52
CA LYS A 359 -22.15 5.87 14.89
C LYS A 359 -20.97 6.70 14.38
N LYS A 360 -19.73 6.20 14.53
CA LYS A 360 -18.53 6.89 14.03
C LYS A 360 -18.60 6.99 12.50
N PHE A 361 -18.88 5.88 11.82
CA PHE A 361 -18.92 5.80 10.38
C PHE A 361 -20.01 6.68 9.75
N LYS A 362 -21.22 6.69 10.32
CA LYS A 362 -22.28 7.62 9.90
C LYS A 362 -21.87 9.09 10.05
N ALA A 363 -21.17 9.46 11.11
CA ALA A 363 -20.69 10.83 11.30
C ALA A 363 -19.65 11.23 10.24
N CYS A 364 -18.74 10.31 9.88
CA CYS A 364 -17.77 10.53 8.82
C CYS A 364 -18.45 10.66 7.45
N LEU A 365 -19.40 9.78 7.13
CA LEU A 365 -20.21 9.87 5.89
C LEU A 365 -21.00 11.19 5.83
N SER A 366 -21.60 11.61 6.95
CA SER A 366 -22.33 12.89 7.03
C SER A 366 -21.41 14.08 6.74
N THR A 367 -20.19 14.04 7.26
CA THR A 367 -19.18 15.08 7.02
C THR A 367 -18.74 15.10 5.56
N LEU A 368 -18.55 13.94 4.92
CA LEU A 368 -18.23 13.85 3.50
C LEU A 368 -19.37 14.40 2.62
N ILE A 369 -20.62 14.02 2.92
CA ILE A 369 -21.81 14.51 2.23
C ILE A 369 -21.95 16.03 2.38
N PHE A 370 -21.75 16.58 3.58
CA PHE A 370 -21.83 18.03 3.79
C PHE A 370 -20.69 18.77 3.10
N THR A 371 -19.50 18.17 3.04
CA THR A 371 -18.38 18.69 2.25
C THR A 371 -18.73 18.78 0.77
N TYR A 372 -19.45 17.78 0.22
CA TYR A 372 -20.01 17.89 -1.14
C TYR A 372 -20.95 19.09 -1.26
N MET A 373 -21.94 19.17 -0.38
CA MET A 373 -23.01 20.18 -0.44
C MET A 373 -22.49 21.60 -0.27
N GLU A 374 -21.40 21.80 0.47
CA GLU A 374 -20.78 23.10 0.70
C GLU A 374 -20.27 23.74 -0.58
N LYS A 375 -19.76 22.93 -1.52
CA LYS A 375 -19.04 23.41 -2.71
C LYS A 375 -19.65 22.95 -4.05
N ALA A 376 -20.60 22.01 -4.03
CA ALA A 376 -21.30 21.55 -5.22
C ALA A 376 -21.98 22.69 -5.98
N THR A 377 -22.13 22.54 -7.30
CA THR A 377 -22.94 23.46 -8.12
C THR A 377 -24.39 23.51 -7.62
N ILE A 378 -25.11 24.60 -7.88
CA ILE A 378 -26.52 24.74 -7.45
C ILE A 378 -27.37 23.59 -8.00
N GLU A 379 -27.17 23.19 -9.25
CA GLU A 379 -27.89 22.09 -9.87
C GLU A 379 -27.67 20.77 -9.11
N ASN A 380 -26.43 20.45 -8.77
CA ASN A 380 -26.13 19.23 -8.02
C ASN A 380 -26.60 19.31 -6.57
N LEU A 381 -26.49 20.48 -5.92
CA LEU A 381 -26.99 20.68 -4.57
C LEU A 381 -28.50 20.41 -4.49
N LEU A 382 -29.28 20.87 -5.47
CA LEU A 382 -30.72 20.62 -5.53
C LEU A 382 -31.01 19.12 -5.64
N LYS A 383 -30.32 18.40 -6.54
CA LYS A 383 -30.46 16.95 -6.68
C LYS A 383 -30.13 16.20 -5.39
N VAL A 384 -29.09 16.64 -4.69
CA VAL A 384 -28.71 16.06 -3.38
C VAL A 384 -29.77 16.34 -2.33
N LEU A 385 -30.31 17.56 -2.27
CA LEU A 385 -31.37 17.89 -1.32
C LEU A 385 -32.66 17.11 -1.61
N ASP A 386 -33.00 16.91 -2.88
CA ASP A 386 -34.12 16.05 -3.30
C ASP A 386 -33.90 14.59 -2.83
N GLU A 387 -32.67 14.07 -2.96
CA GLU A 387 -32.34 12.67 -2.65
C GLU A 387 -32.18 12.41 -1.14
N ILE A 388 -31.67 13.39 -0.38
CA ILE A 388 -31.58 13.34 1.09
C ILE A 388 -32.97 13.46 1.73
N GLY A 389 -33.81 14.39 1.27
CA GLY A 389 -35.16 14.59 1.80
C GLY A 389 -35.18 14.76 3.33
N ASP A 390 -35.97 13.91 4.00
CA ASP A 390 -36.20 13.96 5.45
C ASP A 390 -34.96 13.59 6.29
N ASP A 391 -33.98 12.91 5.69
CA ASP A 391 -32.76 12.50 6.39
C ASP A 391 -31.84 13.70 6.70
N TYR A 392 -32.09 14.89 6.13
CA TYR A 392 -31.24 16.07 6.23
C TYR A 392 -30.93 16.48 7.67
N ASP A 393 -31.96 16.51 8.53
CA ASP A 393 -31.79 16.96 9.91
C ASP A 393 -30.98 15.93 10.73
N GLU A 394 -31.04 14.64 10.40
CA GLU A 394 -30.17 13.62 10.99
C GLU A 394 -28.71 13.85 10.56
N PHE A 395 -28.45 14.03 9.26
CA PHE A 395 -27.10 14.37 8.78
C PHE A 395 -26.54 15.61 9.47
N LEU A 396 -27.31 16.69 9.53
CA LEU A 396 -26.91 17.94 10.18
C LEU A 396 -26.53 17.71 11.65
N SER A 397 -27.27 16.85 12.36
CA SER A 397 -27.00 16.53 13.77
C SER A 397 -25.71 15.75 13.99
N LEU A 398 -25.22 15.05 12.96
CA LEU A 398 -24.02 14.21 13.02
C LEU A 398 -22.73 14.95 12.61
N VAL A 399 -22.85 16.08 11.91
CA VAL A 399 -21.71 16.91 11.50
C VAL A 399 -21.19 17.73 12.69
N ARG A 400 -19.93 17.50 13.07
CA ARG A 400 -19.28 18.21 14.19
C ARG A 400 -18.66 19.54 13.79
N ASP A 401 -18.36 19.71 12.51
CA ASP A 401 -17.79 20.92 11.94
C ASP A 401 -18.87 22.00 11.82
N VAL A 402 -18.85 22.96 12.77
CA VAL A 402 -19.89 23.98 12.92
C VAL A 402 -19.92 24.93 11.72
N ASP A 403 -18.75 25.27 11.18
CA ASP A 403 -18.64 26.17 10.04
C ASP A 403 -19.19 25.51 8.78
N LEU A 404 -18.85 24.23 8.56
CA LEU A 404 -19.42 23.43 7.48
C LEU A 404 -20.95 23.32 7.60
N ALA A 405 -21.45 22.96 8.79
CA ALA A 405 -22.87 22.81 9.04
C ALA A 405 -23.64 24.11 8.77
N LYS A 406 -23.06 25.25 9.18
CA LYS A 406 -23.61 26.57 8.94
C LYS A 406 -23.61 26.93 7.45
N ALA A 407 -22.49 26.74 6.76
CA ALA A 407 -22.36 27.04 5.33
C ALA A 407 -23.37 26.25 4.50
N VAL A 408 -23.51 24.94 4.75
CA VAL A 408 -24.50 24.09 4.08
C VAL A 408 -25.93 24.53 4.42
N SER A 409 -26.22 24.83 5.69
CA SER A 409 -27.55 25.30 6.11
C SER A 409 -27.96 26.60 5.41
N GLU A 410 -27.03 27.55 5.28
CA GLU A 410 -27.26 28.81 4.55
C GLU A 410 -27.56 28.53 3.08
N ARG A 411 -26.78 27.65 2.42
CA ARG A 411 -27.00 27.25 1.03
C ARG A 411 -28.33 26.52 0.82
N SER A 412 -28.76 25.70 1.77
CA SER A 412 -29.99 24.89 1.68
C SER A 412 -31.26 25.64 2.09
N SER A 413 -31.14 26.78 2.77
CA SER A 413 -32.26 27.54 3.35
C SER A 413 -33.36 27.90 2.33
N GLY A 414 -32.97 28.39 1.16
CA GLY A 414 -33.90 28.81 0.10
C GLY A 414 -34.68 27.66 -0.53
N TYR A 415 -34.11 26.46 -0.56
CA TYR A 415 -34.78 25.25 -1.02
C TYR A 415 -35.75 24.71 0.04
N ARG A 416 -35.31 24.63 1.31
CA ARG A 416 -36.14 24.14 2.43
C ARG A 416 -37.36 25.03 2.68
N THR A 417 -37.25 26.34 2.43
CA THR A 417 -38.39 27.26 2.51
C THR A 417 -39.45 26.94 1.45
N ARG A 418 -39.03 26.62 0.22
CA ARG A 418 -39.94 26.26 -0.88
C ARG A 418 -40.64 24.92 -0.65
N LEU A 419 -39.93 23.90 -0.16
CA LEU A 419 -40.55 22.61 0.16
C LEU A 419 -41.66 22.75 1.21
N LYS A 420 -41.39 23.49 2.30
CA LYS A 420 -42.38 23.75 3.36
C LYS A 420 -43.59 24.54 2.85
N GLU A 421 -43.42 25.42 1.87
CA GLU A 421 -44.55 26.12 1.23
C GLU A 421 -45.39 25.19 0.34
N THR A 422 -44.74 24.18 -0.27
CA THR A 422 -45.38 23.22 -1.18
C THR A 422 -46.11 22.11 -0.41
N GLU A 423 -45.62 21.69 0.76
CA GLU A 423 -46.28 20.72 1.65
C GLU A 423 -47.51 21.29 2.39
N ASN A 424 -47.60 22.62 2.50
CA ASN A 424 -48.72 23.34 3.12
C ASN A 424 -49.81 23.76 2.12
N CYS A 425 -49.73 23.30 0.86
CA CYS A 425 -50.77 23.44 -0.18
C CYS A 425 -51.33 22.06 -0.52
#